data_AF-A0A9E5BPY4-F1
#
_entry.id   AF-A0A9E5BPY4-F1
#
_cell.length_a   1.000
_cell.length_b   1.000
_cell.length_c   1.000
_cell.angle_alpha   90.00
_cell.angle_beta   90.00
_cell.angle_gamma   90.00
#
_symmetry.space_group_name_H-M   'P 1'
#
loop_
_entity.id
_entity.type
_entity.pdbx_description
1 polymer ?
#
loop_
_entity_poly.entity_id
_entity_poly.type
_entity_poly.pdbx_seq_one_letter_code
_entity_poly.pdbx_strand_id
1 'polypeptide(L)'
;MKPKKSRQDLIQSSEQAWESRLLGSDEAYARRSEQSSESTDEALGLKMISIRLSTDLIDSYKLLGDKYGMGYQPLMREALKRFADSSTPRLRP
;
A
#
# COMPACT_ATOMS: atom_id res chain seq x y z
N MET A 1 -2.07 22.87 27.71
CA MET A 1 -0.61 22.83 27.52
C MET A 1 -0.16 21.37 27.47
N LYS A 2 0.44 20.89 26.37
CA LYS A 2 1.17 19.61 26.40
C LYS A 2 2.54 19.85 27.08
N PRO A 3 3.00 18.98 27.99
CA PRO A 3 4.25 19.18 28.72
C PRO A 3 5.46 19.20 27.76
N LYS A 4 6.41 20.11 27.99
CA LYS A 4 7.67 20.16 27.22
C LYS A 4 8.54 18.97 27.62
N LYS A 5 8.79 18.03 26.70
CA LYS A 5 9.75 16.93 26.90
C LYS A 5 11.15 17.49 27.14
N SER A 6 11.85 16.92 28.13
CA SER A 6 13.25 17.22 28.41
C SER A 6 14.14 16.55 27.37
N ARG A 7 15.37 17.06 27.16
CA ARG A 7 16.36 16.46 26.25
C ARG A 7 16.73 15.02 26.66
N GLN A 8 16.43 14.64 27.90
CA GLN A 8 16.60 13.30 28.46
C GLN A 8 15.52 12.30 27.98
N ASP A 9 14.37 12.79 27.48
CA ASP A 9 13.23 11.98 27.00
C ASP A 9 13.26 11.74 25.48
N LEU A 10 14.35 12.14 24.81
CA LEU A 10 14.52 12.02 23.36
C LEU A 10 15.10 10.65 23.01
N ILE A 11 14.45 9.97 22.07
CA ILE A 11 14.95 8.72 21.50
C ILE A 11 16.19 9.05 20.66
N GLN A 12 17.27 8.29 20.85
CA GLN A 12 18.48 8.42 20.04
C GLN A 12 18.17 8.04 18.59
N SER A 13 18.53 8.93 17.65
CA SER A 13 18.35 8.71 16.20
C SER A 13 19.36 7.68 15.69
N SER A 14 19.10 6.40 15.95
CA SER A 14 19.91 5.24 15.55
C SER A 14 19.11 4.33 14.61
N GLU A 15 19.79 3.53 13.78
CA GLU A 15 19.15 2.56 12.89
C GLU A 15 18.31 1.54 13.67
N GLN A 16 18.80 1.08 14.82
CA GLN A 16 18.08 0.13 15.67
C GLN A 16 16.78 0.73 16.22
N ALA A 17 16.73 2.04 16.49
CA ALA A 17 15.51 2.72 16.94
C ALA A 17 14.45 2.82 15.81
N TRP A 18 14.87 2.87 14.54
CA TRP A 18 13.96 2.78 13.40
C TRP A 18 13.46 1.35 13.17
N GLU A 19 14.37 0.36 13.17
CA GLU A 19 14.03 -1.06 12.96
C GLU A 19 13.12 -1.61 14.06
N SER A 20 13.35 -1.21 15.31
CA SER A 20 12.51 -1.58 16.45
C SER A 20 11.19 -0.83 16.53
N ARG A 21 10.90 0.06 15.56
CA ARG A 21 9.71 0.93 15.52
C ARG A 21 9.57 1.90 16.69
N LEU A 22 10.64 2.08 17.48
CA LEU A 22 10.69 3.06 18.55
C LEU A 22 10.61 4.50 18.00
N LEU A 23 11.17 4.74 16.80
CA LEU A 23 10.96 5.93 15.99
C LEU A 23 9.93 5.69 14.88
N GLY A 24 9.17 6.73 14.53
CA GLY A 24 8.27 6.73 13.37
C GLY A 24 6.91 6.06 13.55
N SER A 25 6.67 5.34 14.65
CA SER A 25 5.40 4.62 14.87
C SER A 25 4.41 5.32 15.81
N ASP A 26 4.78 6.46 16.38
CA ASP A 26 3.90 7.24 17.26
C ASP A 26 2.97 8.14 16.44
N GLU A 27 1.66 7.86 16.54
CA GLU A 27 0.59 8.57 15.84
C GLU A 27 0.54 10.07 16.17
N ALA A 28 1.04 10.50 17.34
CA ALA A 28 1.14 11.91 17.70
C ALA A 28 2.06 12.71 16.77
N TYR A 29 2.95 12.02 16.04
CA TYR A 29 3.86 12.59 15.04
C TYR A 29 3.45 12.25 13.61
N ALA A 30 2.40 11.46 13.41
CA ALA A 30 1.85 11.18 12.10
C ALA A 30 0.98 12.35 11.61
N ARG A 31 1.07 12.67 10.32
CA ARG A 31 0.20 13.67 9.68
C ARG A 31 -0.28 13.14 8.34
N ARG A 32 -1.53 13.46 7.98
CA ARG A 32 -2.03 13.21 6.64
C ARG A 32 -1.17 13.97 5.65
N SER A 33 -0.69 13.28 4.62
CA SER A 33 0.03 13.91 3.51
C SER A 33 -0.88 14.88 2.77
N GLU A 34 -0.30 15.99 2.31
CA GLU A 34 -0.95 16.93 1.40
C GLU A 34 -0.92 16.41 -0.06
N GLN A 35 -0.08 15.41 -0.35
CA GLN A 35 -0.09 14.74 -1.65
C GLN A 35 -1.38 13.95 -1.85
N SER A 36 -2.02 14.21 -3.00
CA SER A 36 -3.12 13.38 -3.49
C SER A 36 -2.64 11.97 -3.82
N SER A 37 -3.50 10.99 -3.61
CA SER A 37 -3.29 9.61 -4.07
C SER A 37 -3.01 9.55 -5.58
N GLU A 38 -3.56 10.48 -6.37
CA GLU A 38 -3.29 10.57 -7.81
C GLU A 38 -1.81 10.78 -8.15
N SER A 39 -1.09 11.59 -7.36
CA SER A 39 0.35 11.81 -7.59
C SER A 39 1.17 10.54 -7.36
N THR A 40 0.70 9.68 -6.46
CA THR A 40 1.31 8.37 -6.20
C THR A 40 0.94 7.39 -7.30
N ASP A 41 -0.32 7.37 -7.73
CA ASP A 41 -0.78 6.53 -8.84
C ASP A 41 -0.03 6.86 -10.14
N GLU A 42 0.14 8.15 -10.46
CA GLU A 42 0.90 8.60 -11.63
C GLU A 42 2.36 8.18 -11.58
N ALA A 43 3.03 8.37 -10.44
CA ALA A 43 4.42 7.93 -10.25
C ALA A 43 4.58 6.40 -10.41
N LEU A 44 3.53 5.63 -10.10
CA LEU A 44 3.48 4.18 -10.27
C LEU A 44 2.95 3.74 -11.65
N GLY A 45 2.58 4.67 -12.54
CA GLY A 45 1.96 4.37 -13.83
C GLY A 45 0.57 3.73 -13.72
N LEU A 46 -0.11 3.90 -12.59
CA LEU A 46 -1.44 3.38 -12.34
C LEU A 46 -2.48 4.36 -12.88
N LYS A 47 -3.49 3.82 -13.56
CA LYS A 47 -4.65 4.59 -14.02
C LYS A 47 -5.91 4.05 -13.38
N MET A 48 -6.67 4.94 -12.75
CA MET A 48 -8.00 4.58 -12.24
C MET A 48 -8.92 4.26 -13.42
N ILE A 49 -9.51 3.07 -13.39
CA ILE A 49 -10.53 2.64 -14.35
C ILE A 49 -11.78 2.20 -13.60
N SER A 50 -12.94 2.43 -14.20
CA SER A 50 -14.21 1.89 -13.70
C SER A 50 -14.53 0.62 -14.48
N ILE A 51 -14.59 -0.51 -13.77
CA ILE A 51 -14.98 -1.81 -14.33
C ILE A 51 -16.14 -2.38 -13.51
N ARG A 52 -17.05 -3.11 -14.18
CA ARG A 52 -18.14 -3.83 -13.51
C ARG A 52 -17.76 -5.30 -13.38
N LEU A 53 -17.89 -5.85 -12.17
CA LEU A 53 -17.66 -7.26 -11.85
C LEU A 53 -18.92 -7.80 -11.15
N SER A 54 -19.15 -9.11 -11.23
CA SER A 54 -20.22 -9.74 -10.47
C SER A 54 -19.92 -9.68 -8.97
N THR A 55 -20.96 -9.62 -8.15
CA THR A 55 -20.85 -9.63 -6.68
C THR A 55 -20.06 -10.84 -6.19
N ASP A 56 -20.40 -12.03 -6.68
CA ASP A 56 -19.76 -13.29 -6.31
C ASP A 56 -18.25 -13.30 -6.59
N LEU A 57 -17.83 -12.65 -7.68
CA LEU A 57 -16.41 -12.55 -8.03
C LEU A 57 -15.68 -11.61 -7.07
N ILE A 58 -16.29 -10.47 -6.71
CA ILE A 58 -15.72 -9.54 -5.73
C ILE A 58 -15.55 -10.22 -4.38
N ASP A 59 -16.56 -10.97 -3.94
CA ASP A 59 -16.51 -11.66 -2.65
C ASP A 59 -15.50 -12.81 -2.64
N SER A 60 -15.35 -13.50 -3.78
CA SER A 60 -14.28 -14.48 -3.97
C SER A 60 -12.89 -13.83 -3.84
N TYR A 61 -12.67 -12.65 -4.44
CA TYR A 61 -11.40 -11.93 -4.30
C TYR A 61 -11.13 -11.46 -2.87
N LYS A 62 -12.15 -11.06 -2.10
CA LYS A 62 -11.99 -10.70 -0.69
C LYS A 62 -11.55 -11.91 0.14
N LEU A 63 -12.24 -13.04 -0.01
CA LEU A 63 -11.89 -14.28 0.70
C LEU A 63 -10.46 -14.74 0.39
N LEU A 64 -10.07 -14.68 -0.89
CA LEU A 64 -8.70 -15.00 -1.30
C LEU A 64 -7.71 -13.99 -0.74
N GLY A 65 -8.05 -12.71 -0.74
CA GLY A 65 -7.23 -11.65 -0.17
C GLY A 65 -6.91 -11.90 1.31
N ASP A 66 -7.93 -12.20 2.10
CA ASP A 66 -7.78 -12.53 3.52
C ASP A 66 -6.87 -13.75 3.73
N LYS A 67 -7.04 -14.78 2.90
CA LYS A 67 -6.21 -16.00 2.94
C LYS A 67 -4.72 -15.71 2.65
N TYR A 68 -4.42 -14.82 1.72
CA TYR A 68 -3.04 -14.51 1.31
C TYR A 68 -2.44 -13.28 2.00
N GLY A 69 -3.18 -12.65 2.92
CA GLY A 69 -2.74 -11.42 3.60
C GLY A 69 -2.60 -10.22 2.64
N MET A 70 -3.38 -10.19 1.56
CA MET A 70 -3.33 -9.17 0.52
C MET A 70 -4.72 -8.55 0.32
N GLY A 71 -4.80 -7.24 0.08
CA GLY A 71 -6.07 -6.62 -0.29
C GLY A 71 -6.64 -7.19 -1.59
N TYR A 72 -7.98 -7.27 -1.70
CA TYR A 72 -8.65 -7.81 -2.88
C TYR A 72 -8.35 -7.02 -4.17
N GLN A 73 -8.17 -5.70 -4.09
CA GLN A 73 -7.84 -4.86 -5.25
C GLN A 73 -6.41 -5.13 -5.78
N PRO A 74 -5.34 -5.16 -4.94
CA PRO A 74 -4.03 -5.64 -5.37
C PRO A 74 -4.08 -7.04 -6.00
N LEU A 75 -4.81 -7.98 -5.39
CA LEU A 75 -4.93 -9.35 -5.88
C LEU A 75 -5.57 -9.39 -7.28
N MET A 76 -6.65 -8.63 -7.47
CA MET A 76 -7.33 -8.52 -8.75
C MET A 76 -6.43 -7.92 -9.83
N ARG A 77 -5.65 -6.86 -9.52
CA ARG A 77 -4.69 -6.28 -10.46
C ARG A 77 -3.64 -7.31 -10.89
N GLU A 78 -3.09 -8.06 -9.96
CA GLU A 78 -2.10 -9.10 -10.25
C GLU A 78 -2.69 -10.21 -11.12
N ALA A 79 -3.92 -10.66 -10.84
CA ALA A 79 -4.60 -11.65 -11.66
C ALA A 79 -4.80 -11.16 -13.11
N LEU A 80 -5.27 -9.92 -13.29
CA LEU A 80 -5.44 -9.31 -14.61
C LEU A 80 -4.11 -9.17 -15.36
N LYS A 81 -3.05 -8.76 -14.66
CA LYS A 81 -1.70 -8.65 -15.24
C LYS A 81 -1.18 -10.01 -15.71
N ARG A 82 -1.23 -11.03 -14.86
CA ARG A 82 -0.80 -12.40 -15.21
C ARG A 82 -1.55 -12.95 -16.40
N PHE A 83 -2.85 -12.71 -16.45
CA PHE A 83 -3.67 -13.11 -17.59
C PHE A 83 -3.20 -12.42 -18.88
N ALA A 84 -3.00 -11.10 -18.85
CA ALA A 84 -2.50 -10.34 -20.00
C ALA A 84 -1.09 -10.79 -20.44
N ASP A 85 -0.18 -11.01 -19.50
CA ASP A 85 1.19 -11.46 -19.76
C ASP A 85 1.20 -12.86 -20.41
N SER A 86 0.31 -13.75 -19.97
CA SER A 86 0.20 -15.10 -20.53
C SER A 86 -0.48 -15.16 -21.90
N SER A 87 -1.38 -14.21 -22.17
CA SER A 87 -2.19 -14.18 -23.39
C SER A 87 -1.55 -13.36 -24.51
N THR A 88 -0.63 -12.44 -24.15
CA THR A 88 0.12 -11.67 -25.13
C THR A 88 1.16 -12.60 -25.77
N PRO A 89 1.06 -12.92 -27.07
CA PRO A 89 2.12 -13.66 -27.74
C PRO A 89 3.41 -12.87 -27.56
N ARG A 90 4.50 -13.53 -27.15
CA ARG A 90 5.82 -12.87 -27.09
C ARG A 90 6.06 -12.27 -28.47
N LEU A 91 5.92 -10.95 -28.59
CA LEU A 91 6.37 -10.20 -29.75
C LEU A 91 7.89 -10.41 -29.75
N ARG A 92 8.36 -11.38 -30.53
CA ARG A 92 9.79 -11.52 -30.77
C ARG A 92 10.23 -10.25 -31.51
N PRO A 93 11.39 -9.66 -31.13
CA PRO A 93 12.03 -8.69 -32.00
C PRO A 93 12.40 -9.32 -33.35
#